data_AF-A0A316P2V0-F1
#
_entry.id   AF-A0A316P2V0-F1
#
_cell.length_a   1.000
_cell.length_b   1.000
_cell.length_c   1.000
_cell.angle_alpha   90.00
_cell.angle_beta   90.00
_cell.angle_gamma   90.00
#
_symmetry.space_group_name_H-M   'P 1'
#
loop_
_entity.id
_entity.type
_entity.pdbx_description
1 polymer ?
#
loop_
_entity_poly.entity_id
_entity_poly.type
_entity_poly.pdbx_seq_one_letter_code
_entity_poly.pdbx_strand_id
1 'polypeptide(L)'
;MYSYIIIVCVIFFNIKELILKNKCIRWAGNFYGLKLQAFTLSEVLITLGIIGVVAAMTLPALVSKYRTFVLQQQFRKFYSILQTAVQKVQFDMGENVRCYYRDSQGVVGNWVDCPTFYNEIAKQMNVIQTCKGKALEHGCLPPESYKPLEEVFAGGDNYDGMQIYKENCTGFSSEFIETKNTVYVLNGGFLLILYDYNGRAPLFIVDINGKRRPNKYGYDLFSFKFEKENDSDSYIKLEPNTRCIYIEKGGFSTSDFMNLINRGKADF
;
A
#
# COMPACT_ATOMS: atom_id res chain seq x y z
N MET A 1 -27.95 40.40 -8.78
CA MET A 1 -27.70 39.51 -9.94
C MET A 1 -26.23 39.52 -10.38
N TYR A 2 -25.54 40.68 -10.39
CA TYR A 2 -24.11 40.78 -10.75
C TYR A 2 -23.14 40.14 -9.73
N SER A 3 -23.44 40.15 -8.42
CA SER A 3 -22.63 39.45 -7.40
C SER A 3 -22.53 37.93 -7.63
N TYR A 4 -23.63 37.29 -8.06
CA TYR A 4 -23.64 35.84 -8.30
C TYR A 4 -22.76 35.43 -9.48
N ILE A 5 -22.67 36.26 -10.54
CA ILE A 5 -21.82 35.98 -11.71
C ILE A 5 -20.33 36.01 -11.34
N ILE A 6 -19.92 36.92 -10.44
CA ILE A 6 -18.52 37.01 -9.97
C ILE A 6 -18.18 35.83 -9.05
N ILE A 7 -19.09 35.45 -8.15
CA ILE A 7 -18.90 34.32 -7.24
C ILE A 7 -18.76 32.99 -8.01
N VAL A 8 -19.57 32.76 -9.04
CA VAL A 8 -19.46 31.57 -9.91
C VAL A 8 -18.13 31.56 -10.68
N CYS A 9 -17.64 32.73 -11.10
CA CYS A 9 -16.34 32.85 -11.78
C CYS A 9 -15.15 32.52 -10.86
N VAL A 10 -15.26 32.79 -9.55
CA VAL A 10 -14.22 32.47 -8.54
C VAL A 10 -14.24 31.00 -8.14
N ILE A 11 -15.41 30.34 -8.14
CA ILE A 11 -15.56 28.95 -7.71
C ILE A 11 -15.09 27.95 -8.79
N PHE A 12 -15.09 28.33 -10.07
CA PHE A 12 -14.69 27.43 -11.18
C PHE A 12 -13.19 27.39 -11.52
N PHE A 13 -12.34 28.24 -10.93
CA PHE A 13 -10.92 28.32 -11.27
C PHE A 13 -9.98 27.68 -10.24
N ASN A 14 -9.16 26.75 -10.74
CA ASN A 14 -8.25 25.86 -10.04
C ASN A 14 -7.15 26.60 -9.23
N ILE A 15 -6.64 25.99 -8.15
CA ILE A 15 -5.68 26.61 -7.18
C ILE A 15 -4.39 27.14 -7.83
N LYS A 16 -3.99 26.62 -9.01
CA LYS A 16 -2.82 27.10 -9.78
C LYS A 16 -2.98 28.51 -10.40
N GLU A 17 -4.20 29.04 -10.46
CA GLU A 17 -4.50 30.35 -11.07
C GLU A 17 -4.51 31.52 -10.05
N LEU A 18 -4.22 31.29 -8.77
CA LEU A 18 -4.24 32.34 -7.73
C LEU A 18 -3.23 33.49 -7.99
N ILE A 19 -2.18 33.26 -8.79
CA ILE A 19 -1.20 34.29 -9.20
C ILE A 19 -1.75 35.20 -10.31
N LEU A 20 -2.75 34.75 -11.08
CA LEU A 20 -3.43 35.53 -12.12
C LEU A 20 -4.51 36.49 -11.57
N LYS A 21 -4.85 36.40 -10.28
CA LYS A 21 -5.85 37.27 -9.61
C LYS A 21 -5.54 38.77 -9.74
N ASN A 22 -4.26 39.17 -9.68
CA ASN A 22 -3.90 40.59 -9.83
C ASN A 22 -4.07 41.12 -11.26
N LYS A 23 -4.12 40.26 -12.28
CA LYS A 23 -4.36 40.66 -13.67
C LYS A 23 -5.85 40.60 -14.05
N CYS A 24 -6.59 39.59 -13.61
CA CYS A 24 -8.03 39.47 -13.89
C CYS A 24 -8.86 40.59 -13.24
N ILE A 25 -8.56 40.97 -11.99
CA ILE A 25 -9.28 42.06 -11.30
C ILE A 25 -9.06 43.40 -12.03
N ARG A 26 -7.85 43.61 -12.58
CA ARG A 26 -7.49 44.83 -13.29
C ARG A 26 -8.08 44.91 -14.71
N TRP A 27 -8.34 43.77 -15.35
CA TRP A 27 -8.94 43.71 -16.68
C TRP A 27 -10.47 43.91 -16.65
N ALA A 28 -11.16 43.36 -15.65
CA ALA A 28 -12.62 43.50 -15.52
C ALA A 28 -13.06 44.94 -15.17
N GLY A 29 -12.25 45.70 -14.42
CA GLY A 29 -12.57 47.08 -14.03
C GLY A 29 -12.56 48.08 -15.19
N ASN A 30 -11.71 47.88 -16.20
CA ASN A 30 -11.53 48.84 -17.29
C ASN A 30 -12.55 48.72 -18.44
N PHE A 31 -13.27 47.60 -18.57
CA PHE A 31 -14.22 47.39 -19.68
C PHE A 31 -15.69 47.73 -19.34
N TYR A 32 -16.06 47.79 -18.06
CA TYR A 32 -17.47 47.95 -17.65
C TYR A 32 -17.76 49.10 -16.67
N GLY A 33 -16.79 49.96 -16.34
CA GLY A 33 -17.02 51.10 -15.44
C GLY A 33 -17.60 50.70 -14.07
N LEU A 34 -17.27 49.49 -13.58
CA LEU A 34 -17.81 48.95 -12.35
C LEU A 34 -17.04 49.51 -11.15
N LYS A 35 -17.71 50.35 -10.34
CA LYS A 35 -17.27 50.66 -8.97
C LYS A 35 -17.14 49.35 -8.19
N LEU A 36 -15.93 49.03 -7.70
CA LEU A 36 -15.70 47.90 -6.80
C LEU A 36 -16.42 48.19 -5.47
N GLN A 37 -17.63 47.68 -5.32
CA GLN A 37 -18.29 47.62 -4.03
C GLN A 37 -17.60 46.55 -3.18
N ALA A 38 -17.23 46.90 -1.95
CA ALA A 38 -16.70 45.93 -1.00
C ALA A 38 -17.75 44.85 -0.72
N PHE A 39 -17.34 43.58 -0.74
CA PHE A 39 -18.23 42.47 -0.40
C PHE A 39 -18.76 42.64 1.02
N THR A 40 -20.06 42.40 1.20
CA THR A 40 -20.64 42.39 2.55
C THR A 40 -20.20 41.13 3.28
N LEU A 41 -20.05 41.20 4.62
CA LEU A 41 -19.71 40.04 5.45
C LEU A 41 -20.69 38.88 5.20
N SER A 42 -21.98 39.18 5.08
CA SER A 42 -23.04 38.20 4.84
C SER A 42 -22.89 37.46 3.51
N GLU A 43 -22.45 38.15 2.45
CA GLU A 43 -22.20 37.54 1.14
C GLU A 43 -21.04 36.54 1.21
N VAL A 44 -19.94 36.92 1.88
CA VAL A 44 -18.79 36.03 2.09
C VAL A 44 -19.18 34.80 2.93
N LEU A 45 -19.97 34.98 4.00
CA LEU A 45 -20.40 33.88 4.86
C LEU A 45 -21.30 32.86 4.12
N ILE A 46 -22.24 33.33 3.30
CA ILE A 46 -23.11 32.44 2.51
C ILE A 46 -22.26 31.64 1.51
N THR A 47 -21.29 32.28 0.84
CA THR A 47 -20.42 31.56 -0.11
C THR A 47 -19.52 30.52 0.55
N LEU A 48 -18.90 30.83 1.68
CA LEU A 48 -18.12 29.85 2.46
C LEU A 48 -18.99 28.70 2.98
N GLY A 49 -20.23 28.99 3.39
CA GLY A 49 -21.21 27.98 3.77
C GLY A 49 -21.54 27.00 2.65
N ILE A 50 -21.84 27.51 1.44
CA ILE A 50 -22.13 26.69 0.27
C ILE A 50 -20.92 25.83 -0.12
N ILE A 51 -19.72 26.43 -0.20
CA ILE A 51 -18.48 25.70 -0.52
C ILE A 51 -18.21 24.62 0.53
N GLY A 52 -18.43 24.92 1.82
CA GLY A 52 -18.25 23.97 2.91
C GLY A 52 -19.14 22.72 2.77
N VAL A 53 -20.43 22.90 2.45
CA VAL A 53 -21.37 21.78 2.26
C VAL A 53 -21.00 20.93 1.05
N VAL A 54 -20.69 21.57 -0.09
CA VAL A 54 -20.33 20.86 -1.32
C VAL A 54 -19.02 20.09 -1.15
N ALA A 55 -18.02 20.71 -0.52
CA ALA A 55 -16.74 20.06 -0.22
C ALA A 55 -16.92 18.86 0.72
N ALA A 56 -17.76 18.99 1.76
CA ALA A 56 -18.03 17.90 2.70
C ALA A 56 -18.65 16.66 2.02
N MET A 57 -19.51 16.86 1.00
CA MET A 57 -20.12 15.76 0.25
C MET A 57 -19.17 15.10 -0.76
N THR A 58 -18.19 15.84 -1.29
CA THR A 58 -17.38 15.38 -2.43
C THR A 58 -15.97 14.90 -2.04
N LEU A 59 -15.38 15.49 -0.99
CA LEU A 59 -14.02 15.16 -0.56
C LEU A 59 -13.87 13.69 -0.11
N PRO A 60 -14.80 13.06 0.64
CA PRO A 60 -14.60 11.69 1.10
C PRO A 60 -14.45 10.68 -0.04
N ALA A 61 -15.32 10.78 -1.06
CA ALA A 61 -15.30 9.89 -2.22
C ALA A 61 -14.02 10.07 -3.05
N LEU A 62 -13.63 11.32 -3.31
CA LEU A 62 -12.43 11.63 -4.09
C LEU A 62 -11.16 11.15 -3.39
N VAL A 63 -11.04 11.42 -2.08
CA VAL A 63 -9.88 11.00 -1.28
C VAL A 63 -9.77 9.48 -1.23
N SER A 64 -10.88 8.76 -1.07
CA SER A 64 -10.89 7.30 -1.09
C SER A 64 -10.39 6.74 -2.43
N LYS A 65 -10.93 7.24 -3.55
CA LYS A 65 -10.51 6.80 -4.89
C LYS A 65 -9.05 7.11 -5.18
N TYR A 66 -8.58 8.29 -4.79
CA TYR A 66 -7.18 8.68 -4.93
C TYR A 66 -6.25 7.76 -4.11
N ARG A 67 -6.61 7.43 -2.86
CA ARG A 67 -5.82 6.50 -2.02
C ARG A 67 -5.69 5.13 -2.68
N THR A 68 -6.79 4.54 -3.14
CA THR A 68 -6.76 3.25 -3.84
C THR A 68 -5.87 3.30 -5.09
N PHE A 69 -5.97 4.38 -5.87
CA PHE A 69 -5.11 4.57 -7.05
C PHE A 69 -3.62 4.63 -6.66
N VAL A 70 -3.26 5.38 -5.62
CA VAL A 70 -1.88 5.48 -5.14
C VAL A 70 -1.35 4.12 -4.67
N LEU A 71 -2.14 3.36 -3.91
CA LEU A 71 -1.77 2.02 -3.44
C LEU A 71 -1.55 1.06 -4.62
N GLN A 72 -2.39 1.09 -5.64
CA GLN A 72 -2.21 0.28 -6.85
C GLN A 72 -0.89 0.61 -7.57
N GLN A 73 -0.54 1.89 -7.69
CA GLN A 73 0.73 2.31 -8.32
C GLN A 73 1.94 1.89 -7.47
N GLN A 74 1.84 2.06 -6.16
CA GLN A 74 2.89 1.63 -5.22
C GLN A 74 3.12 0.12 -5.28
N PHE A 75 2.05 -0.67 -5.30
CA PHE A 75 2.12 -2.12 -5.46
C PHE A 75 2.77 -2.52 -6.78
N ARG A 76 2.35 -1.95 -7.91
CA ARG A 76 2.95 -2.24 -9.23
C ARG A 76 4.45 -1.97 -9.23
N LYS A 77 4.85 -0.83 -8.68
CA LYS A 77 6.25 -0.44 -8.55
C LYS A 77 7.01 -1.44 -7.69
N PHE A 78 6.50 -1.74 -6.51
CA PHE A 78 7.15 -2.69 -5.59
C PHE A 78 7.27 -4.08 -6.23
N TYR A 79 6.18 -4.62 -6.79
CA TYR A 79 6.15 -5.94 -7.40
C TYR A 79 7.17 -6.05 -8.54
N SER A 80 7.26 -5.02 -9.40
CA SER A 80 8.27 -4.98 -10.46
C SER A 80 9.69 -4.98 -9.91
N ILE A 81 9.99 -4.16 -8.89
CA ILE A 81 11.32 -4.12 -8.26
C ILE A 81 11.66 -5.47 -7.62
N LEU A 82 10.72 -6.06 -6.88
CA LEU A 82 10.91 -7.34 -6.21
C LEU A 82 11.11 -8.47 -7.23
N GLN A 83 10.30 -8.54 -8.28
CA GLN A 83 10.42 -9.57 -9.32
C GLN A 83 11.78 -9.48 -10.03
N THR A 84 12.23 -8.27 -10.38
CA THR A 84 13.56 -8.06 -10.95
C THR A 84 14.68 -8.45 -9.97
N ALA A 85 14.53 -8.14 -8.68
CA ALA A 85 15.53 -8.50 -7.66
C ALA A 85 15.62 -10.03 -7.48
N VAL A 86 14.48 -10.71 -7.39
CA VAL A 86 14.40 -12.17 -7.28
C VAL A 86 15.05 -12.85 -8.49
N GLN A 87 14.72 -12.41 -9.70
CA GLN A 87 15.31 -12.95 -10.94
C GLN A 87 16.83 -12.81 -10.97
N LYS A 88 17.35 -11.65 -10.59
CA LYS A 88 18.79 -11.40 -10.57
C LYS A 88 19.49 -12.27 -9.53
N VAL A 89 18.98 -12.30 -8.30
CA VAL A 89 19.58 -13.09 -7.21
C VAL A 89 19.58 -14.58 -7.54
N GLN A 90 18.50 -15.06 -8.14
CA GLN A 90 18.43 -16.45 -8.58
C GLN A 90 19.47 -16.76 -9.67
N PHE A 91 19.67 -15.85 -10.62
CA PHE A 91 20.73 -15.99 -11.63
C PHE A 91 22.13 -16.00 -10.99
N ASP A 92 22.38 -15.13 -10.00
CA ASP A 92 23.66 -15.00 -9.33
C ASP A 92 23.98 -16.21 -8.40
N MET A 93 22.97 -16.79 -7.76
CA MET A 93 23.12 -17.96 -6.88
C MET A 93 23.23 -19.30 -7.65
N GLY A 94 22.88 -19.30 -8.93
CA GLY A 94 22.93 -20.47 -9.80
C GLY A 94 21.66 -21.32 -9.78
N GLU A 95 21.70 -22.40 -10.54
CA GLU A 95 20.59 -23.34 -10.66
C GLU A 95 20.37 -24.09 -9.34
N ASN A 96 19.11 -24.20 -8.90
CA ASN A 96 18.63 -24.96 -7.73
C ASN A 96 18.67 -24.25 -6.37
N VAL A 97 18.17 -23.00 -6.32
CA VAL A 97 17.89 -22.34 -5.04
C VAL A 97 16.73 -23.04 -4.33
N ARG A 98 16.98 -23.60 -3.13
CA ARG A 98 15.95 -24.33 -2.35
C ARG A 98 15.21 -23.42 -1.38
N CYS A 99 14.76 -22.26 -1.88
CA CYS A 99 13.88 -21.36 -1.15
C CYS A 99 12.51 -21.26 -1.81
N TYR A 100 11.71 -22.30 -1.66
CA TYR A 100 10.36 -22.37 -2.19
C TYR A 100 9.45 -23.15 -1.25
N TYR A 101 8.18 -22.78 -1.21
CA TYR A 101 7.18 -23.43 -0.37
C TYR A 101 6.81 -24.80 -0.92
N ARG A 102 6.46 -24.86 -2.22
CA ARG A 102 6.14 -26.09 -2.95
C ARG A 102 6.80 -26.10 -4.33
N ASP A 103 7.09 -27.30 -4.81
CA ASP A 103 7.48 -27.52 -6.21
C ASP A 103 6.29 -27.75 -7.15
N SER A 104 6.56 -27.99 -8.43
CA SER A 104 5.54 -28.25 -9.46
C SER A 104 4.71 -29.51 -9.18
N GLN A 105 5.20 -30.45 -8.37
CA GLN A 105 4.46 -31.65 -7.94
C GLN A 105 3.77 -31.47 -6.58
N GLY A 106 3.88 -30.29 -5.97
CA GLY A 106 3.29 -29.96 -4.67
C GLY A 106 4.09 -30.47 -3.47
N VAL A 107 5.32 -30.93 -3.65
CA VAL A 107 6.22 -31.34 -2.56
C VAL A 107 6.76 -30.11 -1.85
N VAL A 108 6.76 -30.15 -0.51
CA VAL A 108 7.24 -29.03 0.31
C VAL A 108 8.78 -28.98 0.27
N GLY A 109 9.34 -27.79 0.03
CA GLY A 109 10.78 -27.56 0.02
C GLY A 109 11.44 -27.66 1.41
N ASN A 110 12.76 -27.89 1.46
CA ASN A 110 13.52 -27.97 2.72
C ASN A 110 14.02 -26.61 3.26
N TRP A 111 13.78 -25.53 2.49
CA TRP A 111 13.97 -24.13 2.88
C TRP A 111 15.38 -23.72 3.37
N VAL A 112 16.39 -24.53 3.06
CA VAL A 112 17.76 -24.36 3.57
C VAL A 112 18.39 -23.06 3.06
N ASP A 113 18.10 -22.68 1.83
CA ASP A 113 18.77 -21.56 1.15
C ASP A 113 18.04 -20.23 1.38
N CYS A 114 16.87 -20.23 2.04
CA CYS A 114 16.06 -19.02 2.23
C CYS A 114 16.75 -17.89 2.99
N PRO A 115 17.48 -18.11 4.10
CA PRO A 115 18.17 -17.04 4.80
C PRO A 115 19.20 -16.31 3.90
N THR A 116 19.93 -17.06 3.09
CA THR A 116 20.89 -16.50 2.11
C THR A 116 20.15 -15.78 0.99
N PHE A 117 19.09 -16.39 0.45
CA PHE A 117 18.29 -15.83 -0.62
C PHE A 117 17.68 -14.48 -0.25
N TYR A 118 17.06 -14.36 0.94
CA TYR A 118 16.54 -13.09 1.43
C TYR A 118 17.62 -12.03 1.64
N ASN A 119 18.81 -12.42 2.10
CA ASN A 119 19.92 -11.49 2.29
C ASN A 119 20.41 -10.93 0.95
N GLU A 120 20.53 -11.76 -0.08
CA GLU A 120 20.91 -11.29 -1.42
C GLU A 120 19.83 -10.43 -2.07
N ILE A 121 18.54 -10.78 -1.88
CA ILE A 121 17.42 -9.92 -2.31
C ILE A 121 17.47 -8.56 -1.61
N ALA A 122 17.70 -8.54 -0.30
CA ALA A 122 17.82 -7.32 0.49
C ALA A 122 18.97 -6.43 -0.01
N LYS A 123 20.12 -7.00 -0.38
CA LYS A 123 21.22 -6.26 -1.00
C LYS A 123 20.82 -5.64 -2.33
N GLN A 124 20.12 -6.39 -3.18
CA GLN A 124 19.72 -5.91 -4.50
C GLN A 124 18.63 -4.82 -4.44
N MET A 125 17.78 -4.82 -3.40
CA MET A 125 16.68 -3.86 -3.28
C MET A 125 17.06 -2.54 -2.55
N ASN A 126 18.34 -2.29 -2.28
CA ASN A 126 18.83 -1.09 -1.57
C ASN A 126 18.11 -0.87 -0.23
N VAL A 127 18.27 -1.82 0.70
CA VAL A 127 17.75 -1.71 2.06
C VAL A 127 18.42 -0.57 2.83
N ILE A 128 17.59 0.29 3.43
CA ILE A 128 18.03 1.40 4.29
C ILE A 128 18.35 0.88 5.69
N GLN A 129 17.48 0.01 6.21
CA GLN A 129 17.59 -0.48 7.58
C GLN A 129 17.05 -1.91 7.67
N THR A 130 17.74 -2.75 8.43
CA THR A 130 17.33 -4.13 8.72
C THR A 130 17.14 -4.31 10.21
N CYS A 131 15.97 -4.78 10.63
CA CYS A 131 15.71 -5.21 11.99
C CYS A 131 15.52 -6.72 12.02
N LYS A 132 16.43 -7.44 12.66
CA LYS A 132 16.33 -8.89 12.86
C LYS A 132 15.67 -9.15 14.22
N GLY A 133 14.34 -9.12 14.26
CA GLY A 133 13.59 -9.03 15.51
C GLY A 133 13.59 -7.61 16.09
N LYS A 134 12.76 -7.40 17.12
CA LYS A 134 12.61 -6.14 17.86
C LYS A 134 12.45 -4.92 16.94
N ALA A 135 11.67 -5.07 15.89
CA ALA A 135 11.54 -4.08 14.83
C ALA A 135 10.93 -2.76 15.34
N LEU A 136 10.12 -2.81 16.40
CA LEU A 136 9.63 -1.62 17.10
C LEU A 136 10.75 -0.89 17.86
N GLU A 137 11.53 -1.61 18.66
CA GLU A 137 12.64 -1.06 19.46
C GLU A 137 13.70 -0.39 18.58
N HIS A 138 14.02 -1.04 17.47
CA HIS A 138 15.01 -0.54 16.51
C HIS A 138 14.43 0.48 15.51
N GLY A 139 13.14 0.82 15.59
CA GLY A 139 12.52 1.87 14.77
C GLY A 139 12.30 1.53 13.30
N CYS A 140 12.28 0.24 12.92
CA CYS A 140 11.88 -0.17 11.57
C CYS A 140 10.39 0.10 11.33
N LEU A 141 9.57 -0.02 12.37
CA LEU A 141 8.15 0.32 12.38
C LEU A 141 7.81 1.19 13.58
N PRO A 142 6.84 2.11 13.45
CA PRO A 142 6.33 2.87 14.59
C PRO A 142 5.34 2.01 15.43
N PRO A 143 5.01 2.38 16.69
CA PRO A 143 4.12 1.59 17.56
C PRO A 143 2.73 1.43 16.97
N GLU A 144 1.99 0.36 17.25
CA GLU A 144 0.61 0.19 16.74
C GLU A 144 0.54 0.32 15.20
N SER A 145 1.54 -0.19 14.49
CA SER A 145 1.56 -0.15 13.02
C SER A 145 0.48 -1.04 12.41
N TYR A 146 0.16 -2.14 13.10
CA TYR A 146 -0.76 -3.16 12.63
C TYR A 146 -1.72 -3.55 13.75
N LYS A 147 -2.97 -3.83 13.39
CA LYS A 147 -3.97 -4.27 14.35
C LYS A 147 -3.67 -5.67 14.88
N PRO A 148 -3.98 -5.95 16.16
CA PRO A 148 -3.94 -7.30 16.69
C PRO A 148 -4.95 -8.17 15.95
N LEU A 149 -4.63 -9.46 15.82
CA LEU A 149 -5.42 -10.39 15.03
C LEU A 149 -6.87 -10.49 15.52
N GLU A 150 -7.09 -10.39 16.83
CA GLU A 150 -8.41 -10.37 17.46
C GLU A 150 -9.30 -9.27 16.87
N GLU A 151 -8.75 -8.06 16.69
CA GLU A 151 -9.49 -6.93 16.12
C GLU A 151 -9.72 -7.09 14.62
N VAL A 152 -8.72 -7.62 13.89
CA VAL A 152 -8.84 -7.90 12.45
C VAL A 152 -10.01 -8.87 12.20
N PHE A 153 -10.17 -9.90 13.03
CA PHE A 153 -11.22 -10.91 12.89
C PHE A 153 -12.57 -10.50 13.49
N ALA A 154 -12.62 -9.51 14.40
CA ALA A 154 -13.87 -9.03 14.99
C ALA A 154 -14.79 -8.27 14.00
N GLY A 155 -14.29 -7.90 12.82
CA GLY A 155 -15.04 -7.11 11.82
C GLY A 155 -16.04 -7.88 10.92
N GLY A 156 -16.04 -9.22 10.96
CA GLY A 156 -16.80 -10.11 10.06
C GLY A 156 -16.22 -10.17 8.63
N ASP A 157 -16.17 -11.31 7.93
CA ASP A 157 -16.97 -12.53 8.04
C ASP A 157 -16.13 -13.81 8.17
N ASN A 158 -16.67 -14.76 8.93
CA ASN A 158 -16.27 -16.16 8.95
C ASN A 158 -16.42 -16.78 7.55
N TYR A 159 -15.37 -16.75 6.74
CA TYR A 159 -15.09 -17.93 5.94
C TYR A 159 -14.50 -18.96 6.91
N ASP A 160 -15.10 -20.14 7.00
CA ASP A 160 -14.64 -21.30 7.76
C ASP A 160 -13.12 -21.58 7.59
N GLY A 161 -12.52 -21.13 6.49
CA GLY A 161 -11.07 -21.14 6.24
C GLY A 161 -10.22 -20.09 6.97
N MET A 162 -10.75 -18.94 7.39
CA MET A 162 -9.97 -17.83 7.97
C MET A 162 -9.65 -18.05 9.46
N GLN A 163 -10.51 -18.75 10.20
CA GLN A 163 -10.23 -19.22 11.57
C GLN A 163 -9.11 -20.27 11.57
N ILE A 164 -9.07 -21.17 10.57
CA ILE A 164 -8.01 -22.18 10.40
C ILE A 164 -6.63 -21.54 10.19
N TYR A 165 -6.57 -20.35 9.57
CA TYR A 165 -5.33 -19.60 9.37
C TYR A 165 -4.91 -18.75 10.58
N LYS A 166 -5.84 -18.41 11.47
CA LYS A 166 -5.53 -17.74 12.76
C LYS A 166 -4.61 -18.60 13.63
N GLU A 167 -4.85 -19.91 13.70
CA GLU A 167 -4.12 -20.81 14.61
C GLU A 167 -2.73 -21.22 14.08
N ASN A 168 -2.52 -21.25 12.77
CA ASN A 168 -1.28 -21.76 12.16
C ASN A 168 -0.34 -20.69 11.59
N CYS A 169 -0.73 -19.41 11.54
CA CYS A 169 0.04 -18.35 10.88
C CYS A 169 0.46 -17.19 11.80
N THR A 170 0.53 -17.42 13.11
CA THR A 170 0.85 -16.40 14.13
C THR A 170 2.14 -15.61 13.88
N GLY A 171 3.07 -16.14 13.07
CA GLY A 171 4.29 -15.46 12.62
C GLY A 171 4.09 -14.20 11.77
N PHE A 172 2.85 -13.81 11.44
CA PHE A 172 2.51 -12.52 10.86
C PHE A 172 1.57 -11.66 11.75
N SER A 173 1.36 -12.06 13.00
CA SER A 173 0.63 -11.21 13.95
C SER A 173 1.40 -9.92 14.24
N SER A 174 0.70 -8.86 14.67
CA SER A 174 1.32 -7.58 15.02
C SER A 174 2.41 -7.74 16.08
N GLU A 175 2.18 -8.55 17.11
CA GLU A 175 3.16 -8.87 18.16
C GLU A 175 4.45 -9.47 17.58
N PHE A 176 4.33 -10.46 16.70
CA PHE A 176 5.48 -11.10 16.07
C PHE A 176 6.23 -10.14 15.16
N ILE A 177 5.51 -9.33 14.37
CA ILE A 177 6.12 -8.32 13.50
C ILE A 177 6.92 -7.30 14.33
N GLU A 178 6.39 -6.87 15.47
CA GLU A 178 7.04 -5.89 16.35
C GLU A 178 8.24 -6.46 17.11
N THR A 179 8.22 -7.73 17.49
CA THR A 179 9.18 -8.31 18.44
C THR A 179 10.12 -9.36 17.88
N LYS A 180 9.72 -10.12 16.86
CA LYS A 180 10.44 -11.33 16.40
C LYS A 180 10.82 -11.30 14.92
N ASN A 181 9.95 -10.78 14.05
CA ASN A 181 10.17 -10.88 12.61
C ASN A 181 11.41 -10.11 12.15
N THR A 182 11.99 -10.58 11.06
CA THR A 182 12.97 -9.79 10.31
C THR A 182 12.25 -8.82 9.38
N VAL A 183 12.51 -7.52 9.54
CA VAL A 183 11.91 -6.45 8.75
C VAL A 183 13.00 -5.69 8.02
N TYR A 184 12.89 -5.62 6.70
CA TYR A 184 13.73 -4.79 5.84
C TYR A 184 12.98 -3.53 5.45
N VAL A 185 13.57 -2.37 5.76
CA VAL A 185 13.09 -1.06 5.33
C VAL A 185 13.75 -0.72 4.01
N LEU A 186 12.96 -0.63 2.95
CA LEU A 186 13.44 -0.43 1.59
C LEU A 186 13.42 1.04 1.21
N ASN A 187 14.22 1.38 0.19
CA ASN A 187 14.16 2.70 -0.40
C ASN A 187 12.78 2.97 -1.01
N GLY A 188 12.20 4.13 -0.70
CA GLY A 188 10.80 4.46 -1.04
C GLY A 188 9.79 4.18 0.09
N GLY A 189 10.23 3.63 1.22
CA GLY A 189 9.42 3.45 2.42
C GLY A 189 8.70 2.11 2.52
N PHE A 190 8.84 1.22 1.54
CA PHE A 190 8.27 -0.12 1.58
C PHE A 190 8.91 -0.97 2.68
N LEU A 191 8.15 -1.89 3.27
CA LEU A 191 8.68 -2.88 4.21
C LEU A 191 8.54 -4.29 3.64
N LEU A 192 9.61 -5.06 3.78
CA LEU A 192 9.60 -6.50 3.52
C LEU A 192 9.72 -7.21 4.88
N ILE A 193 8.67 -7.92 5.25
CA ILE A 193 8.50 -8.55 6.57
C ILE A 193 8.53 -10.05 6.38
N LEU A 194 9.60 -10.70 6.85
CA LEU A 194 9.71 -12.16 6.75
C LEU A 194 8.81 -12.83 7.78
N TYR A 195 8.26 -14.00 7.46
CA TYR A 195 7.54 -14.81 8.43
C TYR A 195 8.48 -15.25 9.56
N ASP A 196 7.97 -15.30 10.79
CA ASP A 196 8.76 -15.75 11.95
C ASP A 196 9.06 -17.25 11.88
N TYR A 197 10.16 -17.57 11.20
CA TYR A 197 10.77 -18.89 11.18
C TYR A 197 12.28 -18.75 10.98
N ASN A 198 12.90 -17.81 11.70
CA ASN A 198 14.32 -17.47 11.59
C ASN A 198 14.78 -17.15 10.15
N GLY A 199 13.91 -16.52 9.35
CA GLY A 199 14.16 -16.22 7.93
C GLY A 199 14.25 -17.44 7.02
N ARG A 200 13.89 -18.63 7.50
CA ARG A 200 13.87 -19.85 6.68
C ARG A 200 12.57 -20.02 5.92
N ALA A 201 11.44 -19.52 6.41
CA ALA A 201 10.19 -19.70 5.69
C ALA A 201 10.21 -18.91 4.36
N PRO A 202 9.82 -19.51 3.22
CA PRO A 202 9.67 -18.84 1.92
C PRO A 202 8.37 -18.01 1.86
N LEU A 203 8.02 -17.35 2.98
CA LEU A 203 6.77 -16.64 3.23
C LEU A 203 7.11 -15.26 3.77
N PHE A 204 6.50 -14.22 3.20
CA PHE A 204 6.72 -12.86 3.64
C PHE A 204 5.52 -11.97 3.35
N ILE A 205 5.40 -10.89 4.11
CA ILE A 205 4.47 -9.80 3.87
C ILE A 205 5.23 -8.60 3.32
N VAL A 206 4.59 -7.89 2.41
CA VAL A 206 5.02 -6.62 1.89
C VAL A 206 4.07 -5.55 2.40
N ASP A 207 4.62 -4.53 3.06
CA ASP A 207 3.90 -3.30 3.36
C ASP A 207 4.29 -2.24 2.32
N ILE A 208 3.34 -1.87 1.46
CA ILE A 208 3.59 -0.90 0.39
C ILE A 208 3.46 0.57 0.84
N ASN A 209 2.90 0.80 2.02
CA ASN A 209 2.61 2.13 2.56
C ASN A 209 3.62 2.55 3.64
N GLY A 210 4.30 1.58 4.25
CA GLY A 210 5.47 1.80 5.08
C GLY A 210 5.14 2.43 6.42
N LYS A 211 5.85 3.49 6.80
CA LYS A 211 5.56 4.23 8.04
C LYS A 211 4.34 5.16 7.94
N ARG A 212 3.67 5.23 6.78
CA ARG A 212 2.55 6.14 6.53
C ARG A 212 1.23 5.51 6.97
N ARG A 213 0.89 5.71 8.24
CA ARG A 213 -0.36 5.18 8.81
C ARG A 213 -1.62 5.74 8.14
N PRO A 214 -2.75 5.00 8.22
CA PRO A 214 -2.88 3.66 8.78
C PRO A 214 -2.48 2.57 7.78
N ASN A 215 -1.84 1.49 8.26
CA ASN A 215 -1.60 0.28 7.48
C ASN A 215 -2.65 -0.78 7.83
N LYS A 216 -3.15 -1.48 6.82
CA LYS A 216 -4.26 -2.43 6.93
C LYS A 216 -4.05 -3.68 6.08
N TYR A 217 -4.36 -4.82 6.68
CA TYR A 217 -4.29 -6.11 6.01
C TYR A 217 -5.23 -6.17 4.80
N GLY A 218 -4.69 -6.48 3.62
CA GLY A 218 -5.44 -6.53 2.36
C GLY A 218 -5.70 -5.18 1.69
N TYR A 219 -5.16 -4.08 2.21
CA TYR A 219 -5.17 -2.77 1.55
C TYR A 219 -3.75 -2.35 1.14
N ASP A 220 -2.80 -2.45 2.06
CA ASP A 220 -1.39 -2.13 1.85
C ASP A 220 -0.43 -3.19 2.40
N LEU A 221 -0.91 -4.16 3.18
CA LEU A 221 -0.16 -5.39 3.49
C LEU A 221 -0.59 -6.54 2.58
N PHE A 222 0.37 -7.09 1.86
CA PHE A 222 0.16 -8.21 0.92
C PHE A 222 1.12 -9.36 1.22
N SER A 223 0.57 -10.57 1.38
CA SER A 223 1.31 -11.78 1.70
C SER A 223 1.72 -12.52 0.41
N PHE A 224 2.99 -12.90 0.34
CA PHE A 224 3.60 -13.60 -0.78
C PHE A 224 4.35 -14.85 -0.31
N LYS A 225 4.59 -15.74 -1.27
CA LYS A 225 5.42 -16.91 -1.12
C LYS A 225 6.29 -17.12 -2.35
N PHE A 226 7.38 -17.85 -2.17
CA PHE A 226 8.14 -18.40 -3.28
C PHE A 226 7.64 -19.80 -3.63
N GLU A 227 7.44 -20.10 -4.90
CA GLU A 227 7.13 -21.45 -5.42
C GLU A 227 8.09 -21.82 -6.54
N LYS A 228 8.34 -23.11 -6.77
CA LYS A 228 9.14 -23.55 -7.91
C LYS A 228 8.23 -23.69 -9.14
N GLU A 229 8.63 -23.13 -10.27
CA GLU A 229 7.81 -23.12 -11.48
C GLU A 229 7.79 -24.49 -12.18
N ASN A 230 8.96 -25.10 -12.40
CA ASN A 230 9.10 -26.42 -13.03
C ASN A 230 10.16 -27.24 -12.28
N ASP A 231 10.16 -28.57 -12.45
CA ASP A 231 11.21 -29.40 -11.85
C ASP A 231 12.54 -29.33 -12.61
N SER A 232 12.46 -29.13 -13.92
CA SER A 232 13.60 -29.04 -14.85
C SER A 232 14.29 -27.68 -14.82
N ASP A 233 13.51 -26.60 -14.74
CA ASP A 233 14.03 -25.25 -14.54
C ASP A 233 13.91 -24.92 -13.07
N SER A 234 15.03 -24.77 -12.40
CA SER A 234 15.15 -24.46 -10.98
C SER A 234 14.70 -23.04 -10.59
N TYR A 235 13.72 -22.51 -11.33
CA TYR A 235 13.25 -21.14 -11.24
C TYR A 235 12.24 -20.96 -10.11
N ILE A 236 12.49 -19.95 -9.29
CA ILE A 236 11.63 -19.52 -8.19
C ILE A 236 10.69 -18.43 -8.69
N LYS A 237 9.40 -18.72 -8.61
CA LYS A 237 8.32 -17.79 -8.92
C LYS A 237 7.81 -17.11 -7.66
N LEU A 238 7.50 -15.82 -7.78
CA LEU A 238 6.82 -15.05 -6.76
C LEU A 238 5.30 -15.23 -6.91
N GLU A 239 4.66 -15.83 -5.90
CA GLU A 239 3.24 -16.17 -5.91
C GLU A 239 2.50 -15.52 -4.73
N PRO A 240 1.23 -15.12 -4.89
CA PRO A 240 0.36 -14.76 -3.78
C PRO A 240 0.29 -15.89 -2.75
N ASN A 241 0.43 -15.56 -1.46
CA ASN A 241 0.17 -16.53 -0.41
C ASN A 241 -1.34 -16.76 -0.30
N THR A 242 -1.75 -18.02 -0.14
CA THR A 242 -3.16 -18.42 0.01
C THR A 242 -3.47 -19.03 1.37
N ARG A 243 -2.44 -19.24 2.21
CA ARG A 243 -2.58 -19.84 3.54
C ARG A 243 -2.41 -18.81 4.65
N CYS A 244 -1.24 -18.21 4.77
CA CYS A 244 -1.02 -17.20 5.81
C CYS A 244 -1.41 -15.82 5.30
N ILE A 245 -2.73 -15.58 5.26
CA ILE A 245 -3.33 -14.31 4.87
C ILE A 245 -4.22 -13.76 5.97
N TYR A 246 -4.10 -12.46 6.19
CA TYR A 246 -5.02 -11.68 7.00
C TYR A 246 -5.63 -10.63 6.07
N ILE A 247 -6.93 -10.39 6.22
CA ILE A 247 -7.68 -9.43 5.40
C ILE A 247 -8.63 -8.71 6.34
N GLU A 248 -8.48 -7.38 6.45
CA GLU A 248 -9.47 -6.56 7.14
C GLU A 248 -10.72 -6.38 6.28
N LYS A 249 -11.86 -6.11 6.92
CA LYS A 249 -13.14 -5.89 6.24
C LYS A 249 -13.01 -4.94 5.03
N GLY A 250 -13.46 -5.39 3.86
CA GLY A 250 -13.40 -4.65 2.59
C GLY A 250 -12.03 -4.64 1.91
N GLY A 251 -11.02 -5.31 2.47
CA GLY A 251 -9.71 -5.52 1.85
C GLY A 251 -9.72 -6.66 0.84
N PHE A 252 -8.59 -6.83 0.15
CA PHE A 252 -8.38 -7.83 -0.90
C PHE A 252 -7.30 -8.83 -0.49
N SER A 253 -7.43 -10.09 -0.91
CA SER A 253 -6.28 -11.00 -0.90
C SER A 253 -5.22 -10.50 -1.89
N THR A 254 -3.96 -10.93 -1.72
CA THR A 254 -2.89 -10.59 -2.68
C THR A 254 -3.25 -11.00 -4.11
N SER A 255 -3.86 -12.18 -4.29
CA SER A 255 -4.31 -12.66 -5.61
C SER A 255 -5.42 -11.80 -6.19
N ASP A 256 -6.41 -11.42 -5.38
CA ASP A 256 -7.52 -10.58 -5.85
C ASP A 256 -7.04 -9.18 -6.20
N PHE A 257 -6.10 -8.64 -5.42
CA PHE A 257 -5.50 -7.34 -5.67
C PHE A 257 -4.66 -7.34 -6.95
N MET A 258 -3.86 -8.37 -7.19
CA MET A 258 -3.12 -8.54 -8.45
C MET A 258 -4.08 -8.66 -9.64
N ASN A 259 -5.16 -9.43 -9.52
CA ASN A 259 -6.18 -9.56 -10.55
C ASN A 259 -6.88 -8.22 -10.83
N LEU A 260 -7.22 -7.47 -9.80
CA LEU A 260 -7.80 -6.13 -9.91
C LEU A 260 -6.87 -5.20 -10.68
N ILE A 261 -5.58 -5.21 -10.34
CA ILE A 261 -4.58 -4.40 -11.02
C ILE A 261 -4.41 -4.78 -12.49
N ASN A 262 -4.39 -6.08 -12.80
CA ASN A 262 -4.15 -6.59 -14.15
C ASN A 262 -5.35 -6.41 -15.08
N ARG A 263 -6.58 -6.39 -14.53
CA ARG A 263 -7.80 -6.14 -15.31
C ARG A 263 -7.92 -4.72 -15.83
N GLY A 264 -7.06 -3.79 -15.41
CA GLY A 264 -6.99 -2.42 -15.94
C GLY A 264 -8.28 -1.60 -15.78
N LYS A 265 -9.28 -2.11 -15.06
CA LYS A 265 -10.59 -1.46 -14.96
C LYS A 265 -10.60 -0.46 -13.82
N ALA A 266 -10.66 0.79 -14.24
CA ALA A 266 -10.98 1.97 -13.47
C ALA A 266 -12.45 2.00 -13.00
N ASP A 267 -13.01 0.86 -12.57
CA ASP A 267 -14.38 0.78 -12.07
C ASP A 267 -14.36 0.59 -10.56
N PHE A 268 -14.23 1.75 -9.89
CA PHE A 268 -14.76 2.04 -8.55
C PHE A 268 -15.69 3.24 -8.70
#